data_AF-A0A938LSB1-F1
#
_entry.id   AF-A0A938LSB1-F1
#
_cell.length_a   1.000
_cell.length_b   1.000
_cell.length_c   1.000
_cell.angle_alpha   90.00
_cell.angle_beta   90.00
_cell.angle_gamma   90.00
#
_symmetry.space_group_name_H-M   'P 1'
#
loop_
_entity.id
_entity.type
_entity.pdbx_description
1 polymer ?
#
loop_
_entity_poly.entity_id
_entity_poly.type
_entity_poly.pdbx_seq_one_letter_code
_entity_poly.pdbx_strand_id
1 'polypeptide(L)'
;MALTGLDIFKLLPKTNCKKCGMPTCLAFAMQLAQKRAKLEACPEVSEEAKQKLAAAAAPPMRKIVFGRGDTQVQTGQETVLFRHDEKFHSPTVVAVTVSDTLAGPALQERLQAVQTLQFERVGTHIGIRAVAVTNDSGSADTFAQVCAAVQDVTRLALILVTDSPQAMAKIAKDSGCPLVARAGSIEELADLSEKIKVAGVEDIVLNLDTPNLADKLYGLSRIRVLALKKAFRPLGYPTLSFVGNGDGVPNAKFGVGGPDACGQGAVAVGLACKHSGLVVLDTTEPGVL
;
A
#
# COMPACT_ATOMS: atom_id res chain seq x y z
N MET A 1 -4.42 17.38 4.99
CA MET A 1 -4.17 18.51 5.92
C MET A 1 -4.94 18.28 7.20
N ALA A 2 -4.32 18.48 8.37
CA ALA A 2 -5.09 18.59 9.61
C ALA A 2 -6.08 19.75 9.47
N LEU A 3 -7.34 19.55 9.86
CA LEU A 3 -8.33 20.62 9.86
C LEU A 3 -7.80 21.81 10.67
N THR A 4 -7.91 23.01 10.11
CA THR A 4 -7.62 24.21 10.89
C THR A 4 -8.65 24.33 12.01
N GLY A 5 -8.30 24.96 13.13
CA GLY A 5 -9.28 25.16 14.19
C GLY A 5 -10.50 25.98 13.74
N LEU A 6 -10.39 26.77 12.66
CA LEU A 6 -11.51 27.47 12.04
C LEU A 6 -12.45 26.51 11.29
N ASP A 7 -11.90 25.53 10.57
CA ASP A 7 -12.71 24.52 9.86
C ASP A 7 -13.44 23.60 10.85
N ILE A 8 -12.79 23.27 11.97
CA ILE A 8 -13.43 22.54 13.07
C ILE A 8 -14.56 23.37 13.69
N PHE A 9 -14.33 24.66 13.95
CA PHE A 9 -15.32 25.54 14.56
C PHE A 9 -16.59 25.71 13.71
N LYS A 10 -16.50 25.67 12.38
CA LYS A 10 -17.66 25.71 11.47
C LYS A 10 -18.61 24.52 11.66
N LEU A 11 -18.07 23.36 12.05
CA LEU A 11 -18.81 22.10 12.22
C LEU A 11 -19.33 21.92 13.65
N LEU A 12 -18.88 22.73 14.61
CA LEU A 12 -19.35 22.68 16.00
C LEU A 12 -20.69 23.40 16.18
N PRO A 13 -21.46 23.07 17.25
CA PRO A 13 -22.79 23.66 17.50
C PRO A 13 -22.78 25.15 17.90
N LYS A 14 -21.61 25.77 18.11
CA LYS A 14 -21.44 27.21 18.46
C LYS A 14 -22.23 27.69 19.69
N THR A 15 -22.69 26.78 20.54
CA THR A 15 -23.47 27.10 21.75
C THR A 15 -22.64 27.71 22.88
N ASN A 16 -21.31 27.54 22.86
CA ASN A 16 -20.40 27.98 23.94
C ASN A 16 -20.84 27.52 25.34
N CYS A 17 -21.40 26.30 25.44
CA CYS A 17 -22.03 25.79 26.66
C CYS A 17 -21.05 25.42 27.79
N LYS A 18 -19.73 25.46 27.55
CA LYS A 18 -18.65 25.09 28.49
C LYS A 18 -18.69 23.67 29.06
N LYS A 19 -19.62 22.81 28.61
CA LYS A 19 -19.77 21.41 29.06
C LYS A 19 -18.54 20.55 28.73
N CYS A 20 -17.75 20.91 27.73
CA CYS A 20 -16.49 20.25 27.36
C CYS A 20 -15.26 20.73 28.15
N GLY A 21 -15.45 21.56 29.19
CA GLY A 21 -14.35 22.11 29.99
C GLY A 21 -13.61 23.29 29.36
N MET A 22 -14.00 23.72 28.15
CA MET A 22 -13.39 24.83 27.43
C MET A 22 -14.24 26.10 27.49
N PRO A 23 -13.63 27.30 27.56
CA PRO A 23 -14.35 28.56 27.72
C PRO A 23 -15.24 28.91 26.51
N THR A 24 -14.86 28.48 25.31
CA THR A 24 -15.60 28.70 24.06
C THR A 24 -15.48 27.49 23.12
N CYS A 25 -16.44 27.35 22.19
CA CYS A 25 -16.37 26.34 21.13
C CYS A 25 -15.16 26.55 20.21
N LEU A 26 -14.70 27.80 20.03
CA LEU A 26 -13.49 28.10 19.27
C LEU A 26 -12.23 27.60 20.00
N ALA A 27 -12.15 27.78 21.31
CA ALA A 27 -11.03 27.26 22.11
C ALA A 27 -10.99 25.73 22.07
N PHE A 28 -12.15 25.07 22.13
CA PHE A 28 -12.26 23.62 21.93
C PHE A 28 -11.80 23.20 20.52
N ALA A 29 -12.20 23.93 19.48
CA ALA A 29 -11.77 23.67 18.11
C ALA A 29 -10.25 23.80 17.91
N MET A 30 -9.63 24.81 18.54
CA MET A 30 -8.17 24.97 18.51
C MET A 30 -7.44 23.84 19.24
N GLN A 31 -7.96 23.38 20.38
CA GLN A 31 -7.38 22.23 21.08
C GLN A 31 -7.57 20.91 20.34
N LEU A 32 -8.69 20.73 19.63
CA LEU A 32 -8.89 19.59 18.73
C LEU A 32 -7.88 19.61 17.58
N ALA A 33 -7.66 20.76 16.93
CA ALA A 33 -6.66 20.90 15.87
C ALA A 33 -5.23 20.58 16.37
N GLN A 34 -4.94 20.91 17.63
CA GLN A 34 -3.65 20.62 18.28
C GLN A 34 -3.57 19.20 18.88
N LYS A 35 -4.57 18.34 18.68
CA LYS A 35 -4.68 16.98 19.26
C LYS A 35 -4.62 16.94 20.80
N ARG A 36 -4.97 18.04 21.48
CA ARG A 36 -4.96 18.17 22.96
C ARG A 36 -6.32 17.81 23.60
N ALA A 37 -7.39 17.78 22.81
CA ALA A 37 -8.72 17.39 23.23
C ALA A 37 -9.28 16.29 22.33
N LYS A 38 -10.24 15.50 22.82
CA LYS A 38 -10.97 14.48 22.07
C LYS A 38 -12.35 14.97 21.68
N LEU A 39 -12.84 14.57 20.51
CA LEU A 39 -14.16 14.97 20.01
C LEU A 39 -15.31 14.51 20.93
N GLU A 40 -15.11 13.38 21.61
CA GLU A 40 -16.03 12.78 22.60
C GLU A 40 -16.32 13.70 23.79
N ALA A 41 -15.45 14.68 24.08
CA ALA A 41 -15.65 15.62 25.18
C ALA A 41 -16.79 16.63 24.94
N CYS A 42 -17.32 16.72 23.72
CA CYS A 42 -18.46 17.57 23.40
C CYS A 42 -19.77 16.75 23.34
N PRO A 43 -20.67 16.87 24.32
CA PRO A 43 -21.92 16.11 24.33
C PRO A 43 -22.95 16.60 23.30
N GLU A 44 -22.81 17.83 22.79
CA GLU A 44 -23.77 18.51 21.92
C GLU A 44 -23.39 18.44 20.43
N VAL A 45 -22.33 17.71 20.07
CA VAL A 45 -21.90 17.64 18.68
C VAL A 45 -22.81 16.68 17.91
N SER A 46 -23.38 17.13 16.79
CA SER A 46 -24.28 16.33 15.97
C SER A 46 -23.54 15.13 15.37
N GLU A 47 -24.25 14.03 15.13
CA GLU A 47 -23.67 12.84 14.50
C GLU A 47 -23.07 13.14 13.12
N GLU A 48 -23.68 14.05 12.35
CA GLU A 48 -23.12 14.52 11.07
C GLU A 48 -21.79 15.25 11.24
N ALA A 49 -21.67 16.09 12.27
CA ALA A 49 -20.43 16.78 12.57
C ALA A 49 -19.36 15.82 13.09
N LYS A 50 -19.76 14.79 13.88
CA LYS A 50 -18.85 13.71 14.28
C LYS A 50 -18.30 12.97 13.09
N GLN A 51 -19.13 12.58 12.14
CA GLN A 51 -18.70 11.89 10.93
C GLN A 51 -17.75 12.75 10.09
N LYS A 52 -18.06 14.03 9.87
CA LYS A 52 -17.18 14.94 9.10
C LYS A 52 -15.83 15.18 9.78
N LEU A 53 -15.84 15.37 11.10
CA LEU A 53 -14.61 15.59 11.88
C LEU A 53 -13.78 14.30 11.99
N ALA A 54 -14.41 13.14 12.20
CA ALA A 54 -13.75 11.84 12.19
C ALA A 54 -13.16 11.51 10.82
N ALA A 55 -13.91 11.76 9.74
CA ALA A 55 -13.45 11.57 8.37
C ALA A 55 -12.29 12.51 8.01
N ALA A 56 -12.14 13.65 8.68
CA ALA A 56 -11.04 14.58 8.45
C ALA A 56 -9.85 14.37 9.40
N ALA A 57 -10.09 13.79 10.59
CA ALA A 57 -9.06 13.37 11.53
C ALA A 57 -8.40 12.04 11.13
N ALA A 58 -9.07 11.22 10.31
CA ALA A 58 -8.52 9.99 9.79
C ALA A 58 -7.20 10.26 9.02
N PRO A 59 -6.16 9.44 9.24
CA PRO A 59 -4.87 9.58 8.56
C PRO A 59 -5.05 9.76 7.04
N PRO A 60 -4.27 10.62 6.39
CA PRO A 60 -4.42 10.89 4.96
C PRO A 60 -4.17 9.65 4.11
N MET A 61 -3.27 8.76 4.54
CA MET A 61 -3.14 7.41 3.99
C MET A 61 -3.47 6.37 5.05
N ARG A 62 -4.23 5.36 4.63
CA ARG A 62 -4.55 4.20 5.44
C ARG A 62 -3.30 3.36 5.71
N LYS A 63 -3.33 2.66 6.84
CA LYS A 63 -2.36 1.65 7.20
C LYS A 63 -2.94 0.32 6.75
N ILE A 64 -2.18 -0.45 5.97
CA ILE A 64 -2.53 -1.81 5.60
C ILE A 64 -1.54 -2.73 6.27
N VAL A 65 -2.07 -3.78 6.89
CA VAL A 65 -1.29 -4.77 7.62
C VAL A 65 -1.70 -6.14 7.10
N PHE A 66 -0.73 -6.88 6.57
CA PHE A 66 -0.99 -8.16 5.93
C PHE A 66 0.13 -9.17 6.25
N GLY A 67 -0.20 -10.46 6.18
CA GLY A 67 0.64 -11.54 6.71
C GLY A 67 0.18 -12.05 8.08
N ARG A 68 0.77 -13.16 8.56
CA ARG A 68 0.36 -13.87 9.77
C ARG A 68 1.49 -13.92 10.80
N GLY A 69 1.17 -13.64 12.07
CA GLY A 69 2.13 -13.76 13.18
C GLY A 69 3.35 -12.84 13.04
N ASP A 70 4.55 -13.37 13.28
CA ASP A 70 5.80 -12.61 13.36
C ASP A 70 6.29 -12.06 12.01
N THR A 71 5.75 -12.56 10.88
CA THR A 71 6.10 -12.12 9.53
C THR A 71 5.16 -11.04 9.00
N GLN A 72 4.27 -10.51 9.86
CA GLN A 72 3.35 -9.44 9.49
C GLN A 72 4.10 -8.24 8.92
N VAL A 73 3.58 -7.74 7.80
CA VAL A 73 4.10 -6.59 7.08
C VAL A 73 3.09 -5.46 7.17
N GLN A 74 3.59 -4.25 7.41
CA GLN A 74 2.78 -3.04 7.41
C GLN A 74 3.26 -2.11 6.30
N THR A 75 2.31 -1.48 5.62
CA THR A 75 2.58 -0.45 4.62
C THR A 75 1.57 0.70 4.73
N GLY A 76 1.97 1.89 4.29
CA GLY A 76 1.17 3.10 4.40
C GLY A 76 1.38 3.87 5.71
N GLN A 77 0.33 4.57 6.16
CA GLN A 77 0.34 5.49 7.31
C GLN A 77 1.31 6.68 7.20
N GLU A 78 1.86 6.94 6.03
CA GLU A 78 2.82 8.03 5.91
C GLU A 78 2.16 9.42 5.97
N THR A 79 2.92 10.42 6.40
CA THR A 79 2.41 11.79 6.63
C THR A 79 3.12 12.84 5.79
N VAL A 80 4.31 12.55 5.29
CA VAL A 80 5.20 13.51 4.62
C VAL A 80 5.60 13.09 3.21
N LEU A 81 6.03 14.10 2.42
CA LEU A 81 6.65 13.91 1.12
C LEU A 81 8.16 13.74 1.25
N PHE A 82 8.80 14.52 2.12
CA PHE A 82 10.24 14.48 2.28
C PHE A 82 10.62 13.98 3.67
N ARG A 83 11.62 13.10 3.72
CA ARG A 83 12.11 12.49 4.97
C ARG A 83 12.74 13.46 5.98
N HIS A 84 13.01 14.70 5.56
CA HIS A 84 13.58 15.73 6.44
C HIS A 84 12.49 16.55 7.14
N ASP A 85 11.24 16.51 6.65
CA ASP A 85 10.10 17.13 7.32
C ASP A 85 9.66 16.27 8.52
N GLU A 86 9.62 14.96 8.32
CA GLU A 86 9.35 13.93 9.34
C GLU A 86 9.92 12.58 8.85
N LYS A 87 10.02 11.59 9.74
CA LYS A 87 10.43 10.23 9.35
C LYS A 87 9.37 9.56 8.49
N PHE A 88 9.81 8.69 7.58
CA PHE A 88 8.91 7.68 7.01
C PHE A 88 8.65 6.58 8.04
N HIS A 89 7.41 6.13 8.14
CA HIS A 89 6.96 5.24 9.21
C HIS A 89 7.02 3.76 8.82
N SER A 90 6.74 3.46 7.55
CA SER A 90 6.67 2.10 7.02
C SER A 90 7.77 1.91 5.96
N PRO A 91 8.74 1.02 6.20
CA PRO A 91 9.74 0.71 5.17
C PRO A 91 9.07 0.07 3.95
N THR A 92 9.62 0.34 2.76
CA THR A 92 9.15 -0.28 1.52
C THR A 92 9.30 -1.79 1.61
N VAL A 93 8.24 -2.48 1.25
CA VAL A 93 8.17 -3.94 1.24
C VAL A 93 8.69 -4.44 -0.09
N VAL A 94 9.76 -5.22 -0.07
CA VAL A 94 10.25 -5.90 -1.27
C VAL A 94 9.58 -7.27 -1.37
N ALA A 95 9.00 -7.54 -2.54
CA ALA A 95 8.33 -8.79 -2.87
C ALA A 95 8.89 -9.40 -4.16
N VAL A 96 8.77 -10.71 -4.32
CA VAL A 96 9.14 -11.43 -5.55
C VAL A 96 7.90 -11.99 -6.23
N THR A 97 7.84 -11.90 -7.56
CA THR A 97 6.79 -12.52 -8.39
C THR A 97 6.92 -14.03 -8.40
N VAL A 98 5.77 -14.70 -8.32
CA VAL A 98 5.62 -16.15 -8.53
C VAL A 98 4.42 -16.36 -9.42
N SER A 99 4.63 -16.91 -10.61
CA SER A 99 3.55 -17.26 -11.53
C SER A 99 2.81 -18.51 -11.06
N ASP A 100 1.49 -18.53 -11.22
CA ASP A 100 0.64 -19.70 -10.98
C ASP A 100 0.85 -20.83 -12.00
N THR A 101 1.49 -20.55 -13.13
CA THR A 101 1.89 -21.57 -14.12
C THR A 101 3.05 -22.42 -13.64
N LEU A 102 3.79 -21.97 -12.63
CA LEU A 102 4.86 -22.73 -11.99
C LEU A 102 4.22 -23.74 -11.02
N ALA A 103 4.17 -25.00 -11.43
CA ALA A 103 3.66 -26.11 -10.61
C ALA A 103 4.76 -27.06 -10.16
N GLY A 104 4.55 -27.70 -9.01
CA GLY A 104 5.39 -28.79 -8.51
C GLY A 104 6.77 -28.35 -8.00
N PRO A 105 7.87 -29.04 -8.40
CA PRO A 105 9.20 -28.82 -7.82
C PRO A 105 9.78 -27.43 -8.11
N ALA A 106 9.49 -26.87 -9.30
CA ALA A 106 9.98 -25.54 -9.68
C ALA A 106 9.41 -24.42 -8.80
N LEU A 107 8.15 -24.57 -8.36
CA LEU A 107 7.53 -23.63 -7.41
C LEU A 107 8.25 -23.70 -6.06
N GLN A 108 8.49 -24.90 -5.55
CA GLN A 108 9.17 -25.10 -4.27
C GLN A 108 10.61 -24.56 -4.30
N GLU A 109 11.36 -24.79 -5.37
CA GLU A 109 12.72 -24.28 -5.55
C GLU A 109 12.74 -22.74 -5.54
N ARG A 110 11.82 -22.10 -6.29
CA ARG A 110 11.70 -20.63 -6.29
C ARG A 110 11.33 -20.09 -4.92
N LEU A 111 10.41 -20.73 -4.20
CA LEU A 111 10.02 -20.32 -2.85
C LEU A 111 11.16 -20.51 -1.83
N GLN A 112 11.94 -21.58 -1.95
CA GLN A 112 13.13 -21.82 -1.11
C GLN A 112 14.22 -20.77 -1.38
N ALA A 113 14.46 -20.44 -2.65
CA ALA A 113 15.35 -19.35 -3.03
C ALA A 113 14.89 -18.05 -2.37
N VAL A 114 13.60 -17.70 -2.47
CA VAL A 114 13.03 -16.50 -1.86
C VAL A 114 13.16 -16.48 -0.32
N GLN A 115 12.99 -17.62 0.35
CA GLN A 115 13.17 -17.69 1.82
C GLN A 115 14.62 -17.48 2.25
N THR A 116 15.58 -17.91 1.43
CA THR A 116 17.01 -17.82 1.72
C THR A 116 17.56 -16.41 1.49
N LEU A 117 16.80 -15.56 0.79
CA LEU A 117 17.14 -14.15 0.51
C LEU A 117 16.93 -13.27 1.76
N GLN A 118 17.74 -13.54 2.78
CA GLN A 118 17.84 -12.80 4.02
C GLN A 118 19.32 -12.60 4.36
N PHE A 119 19.69 -11.38 4.72
CA PHE A 119 21.04 -11.04 5.15
C PHE A 119 21.01 -10.19 6.42
N GLU A 120 22.01 -10.37 7.26
CA GLU A 120 22.18 -9.56 8.46
C GLU A 120 23.18 -8.45 8.16
N ARG A 121 22.77 -7.21 8.38
CA ARG A 121 23.65 -6.04 8.25
C ARG A 121 23.54 -5.19 9.51
N VAL A 122 24.64 -5.12 10.25
CA VAL A 122 24.73 -4.32 11.50
C VAL A 122 23.63 -4.71 12.50
N GLY A 123 23.44 -6.02 12.73
CA GLY A 123 22.44 -6.54 13.67
C GLY A 123 20.99 -6.43 13.19
N THR A 124 20.75 -6.01 11.95
CA THR A 124 19.41 -5.92 11.35
C THR A 124 19.24 -7.00 10.28
N HIS A 125 18.21 -7.82 10.41
CA HIS A 125 17.81 -8.77 9.38
C HIS A 125 17.04 -8.05 8.26
N ILE A 126 17.60 -8.09 7.05
CA ILE A 126 17.03 -7.51 5.84
C ILE A 126 16.75 -8.67 4.90
N GLY A 127 15.56 -8.71 4.31
CA GLY A 127 15.20 -9.75 3.37
C GLY A 127 13.84 -9.52 2.76
N ILE A 128 13.44 -10.43 1.87
CA ILE A 128 12.13 -10.38 1.23
C ILE A 128 11.06 -10.69 2.28
N ARG A 129 10.03 -9.85 2.31
CA ARG A 129 8.94 -9.96 3.31
C ARG A 129 7.60 -10.38 2.71
N ALA A 130 7.50 -10.38 1.37
CA ALA A 130 6.28 -10.77 0.69
C ALA A 130 6.53 -11.53 -0.61
N VAL A 131 5.54 -12.32 -1.02
CA VAL A 131 5.49 -13.03 -2.31
C VAL A 131 4.26 -12.55 -3.06
N ALA A 132 4.46 -12.12 -4.31
CA ALA A 132 3.39 -11.69 -5.19
C ALA A 132 3.04 -12.84 -6.15
N VAL A 133 1.86 -13.45 -5.97
CA VAL A 133 1.39 -14.53 -6.85
C VAL A 133 0.64 -13.91 -8.02
N THR A 134 1.11 -14.13 -9.24
CA THR A 134 0.48 -13.65 -10.49
C THR A 134 -0.38 -14.75 -11.11
N ASN A 135 -1.61 -14.41 -11.45
CA ASN A 135 -2.54 -15.28 -12.18
C ASN A 135 -2.29 -15.16 -13.69
N ASP A 136 -1.31 -15.91 -14.20
CA ASP A 136 -1.03 -15.99 -15.63
C ASP A 136 -1.88 -17.09 -16.31
N SER A 137 -2.38 -18.07 -15.53
CA SER A 137 -3.23 -19.16 -16.03
C SER A 137 -4.66 -18.74 -16.37
N GLY A 138 -5.14 -17.62 -15.83
CA GLY A 138 -6.50 -17.11 -16.03
C GLY A 138 -7.60 -17.91 -15.30
N SER A 139 -7.25 -19.00 -14.61
CA SER A 139 -8.18 -19.85 -13.88
C SER A 139 -8.22 -19.50 -12.39
N ALA A 140 -9.43 -19.35 -11.84
CA ALA A 140 -9.61 -19.01 -10.43
C ALA A 140 -9.23 -20.18 -9.49
N ASP A 141 -9.41 -21.43 -9.95
CA ASP A 141 -9.20 -22.61 -9.11
C ASP A 141 -7.71 -22.97 -9.00
N THR A 142 -6.95 -22.85 -10.09
CA THR A 142 -5.49 -23.04 -10.10
C THR A 142 -4.81 -21.98 -9.25
N PHE A 143 -5.22 -20.72 -9.41
CA PHE A 143 -4.69 -19.62 -8.61
C PHE A 143 -4.97 -19.81 -7.11
N ALA A 144 -6.17 -20.26 -6.72
CA ALA A 144 -6.48 -20.56 -5.33
C ALA A 144 -5.63 -21.70 -4.75
N GLN A 145 -5.40 -22.76 -5.53
CA GLN A 145 -4.55 -23.89 -5.12
C GLN A 145 -3.09 -23.47 -4.93
N VAL A 146 -2.53 -22.68 -5.86
CA VAL A 146 -1.17 -22.15 -5.74
C VAL A 146 -1.06 -21.20 -4.54
N CYS A 147 -2.06 -20.35 -4.30
CA CYS A 147 -2.08 -19.48 -3.13
C CYS A 147 -2.06 -20.28 -1.82
N ALA A 148 -2.84 -21.36 -1.72
CA ALA A 148 -2.82 -22.24 -0.56
C ALA A 148 -1.46 -22.94 -0.41
N ALA A 149 -0.89 -23.46 -1.50
CA ALA A 149 0.43 -24.09 -1.48
C ALA A 149 1.55 -23.12 -1.04
N VAL A 150 1.51 -21.86 -1.50
CA VAL A 150 2.48 -20.84 -1.07
C VAL A 150 2.27 -20.45 0.40
N GLN A 151 1.04 -20.43 0.90
CA GLN A 151 0.74 -20.23 2.33
C GLN A 151 1.28 -21.35 3.22
N ASP A 152 1.25 -22.58 2.74
CA ASP A 152 1.73 -23.73 3.51
C ASP A 152 3.26 -23.82 3.52
N VAL A 153 3.90 -23.49 2.39
CA VAL A 153 5.36 -23.58 2.24
C VAL A 153 6.07 -22.34 2.82
N THR A 154 5.47 -21.16 2.70
CA THR A 154 6.11 -19.90 3.09
C THR A 154 5.39 -19.21 4.24
N ARG A 155 6.18 -18.67 5.18
CA ARG A 155 5.66 -17.78 6.22
C ARG A 155 5.58 -16.32 5.75
N LEU A 156 5.96 -16.02 4.52
CA LEU A 156 6.01 -14.65 4.00
C LEU A 156 4.60 -14.11 3.73
N ALA A 157 4.45 -12.79 3.72
CA ALA A 157 3.17 -12.17 3.43
C ALA A 157 2.80 -12.37 1.94
N LEU A 158 1.52 -12.54 1.64
CA LEU A 158 1.06 -12.80 0.28
C LEU A 158 0.38 -11.59 -0.33
N ILE A 159 0.71 -11.33 -1.59
CA ILE A 159 0.08 -10.32 -2.43
C ILE A 159 -0.52 -11.06 -3.62
N LEU A 160 -1.80 -10.84 -3.87
CA LEU A 160 -2.54 -11.52 -4.94
C LEU A 160 -2.68 -10.60 -6.12
N VAL A 161 -2.21 -11.04 -7.28
CA VAL A 161 -2.21 -10.26 -8.52
C VAL A 161 -3.00 -11.03 -9.57
N THR A 162 -4.15 -10.51 -9.96
CA THR A 162 -5.04 -11.16 -10.93
C THR A 162 -5.84 -10.11 -11.68
N ASP A 163 -5.98 -10.29 -12.98
CA ASP A 163 -6.81 -9.42 -13.82
C ASP A 163 -8.29 -9.88 -13.83
N SER A 164 -8.59 -11.09 -13.32
CA SER A 164 -9.95 -11.64 -13.23
C SER A 164 -10.71 -11.15 -11.98
N PRO A 165 -11.85 -10.44 -12.13
CA PRO A 165 -12.66 -9.98 -11.00
C PRO A 165 -13.27 -11.11 -10.17
N GLN A 166 -13.51 -12.27 -10.79
CA GLN A 166 -14.13 -13.43 -10.14
C GLN A 166 -13.13 -14.16 -9.24
N ALA A 167 -11.87 -14.29 -9.67
CA ALA A 167 -10.79 -14.83 -8.85
C ALA A 167 -10.47 -13.90 -7.66
N MET A 168 -10.49 -12.58 -7.89
CA MET A 168 -10.32 -11.57 -6.83
C MET A 168 -11.38 -11.66 -5.74
N ALA A 169 -12.66 -11.71 -6.12
CA ALA A 169 -13.77 -11.65 -5.15
C ALA A 169 -13.89 -12.90 -4.27
N LYS A 170 -13.53 -14.09 -4.79
CA LYS A 170 -13.50 -15.33 -4.01
C LYS A 170 -12.39 -15.30 -2.95
N ILE A 171 -11.17 -14.94 -3.35
CA ILE A 171 -10.00 -15.11 -2.48
C ILE A 171 -9.82 -13.95 -1.50
N ALA A 172 -10.17 -12.71 -1.91
CA ALA A 172 -10.02 -11.54 -1.04
C ALA A 172 -10.89 -11.62 0.23
N LYS A 173 -12.11 -12.19 0.13
CA LYS A 173 -13.01 -12.36 1.29
C LYS A 173 -12.54 -13.44 2.25
N ASP A 174 -11.94 -14.50 1.73
CA ASP A 174 -11.58 -15.69 2.53
C ASP A 174 -10.18 -15.60 3.16
N SER A 175 -9.29 -14.74 2.62
CA SER A 175 -7.85 -14.78 2.95
C SER A 175 -7.33 -13.62 3.80
N GLY A 176 -8.10 -12.52 3.96
CA GLY A 176 -7.61 -11.29 4.60
C GLY A 176 -6.39 -10.68 3.89
N CYS A 177 -6.22 -10.96 2.59
CA CYS A 177 -5.13 -10.44 1.78
C CYS A 177 -5.51 -9.09 1.15
N PRO A 178 -4.56 -8.14 1.02
CA PRO A 178 -4.83 -6.85 0.41
C PRO A 178 -5.10 -7.01 -1.08
N LEU A 179 -6.08 -6.26 -1.58
CA LEU A 179 -6.47 -6.28 -3.00
C LEU A 179 -5.67 -5.23 -3.78
N VAL A 180 -5.04 -5.62 -4.89
CA VAL A 180 -4.33 -4.69 -5.77
C VAL A 180 -5.30 -4.12 -6.81
N ALA A 181 -5.52 -2.80 -6.80
CA ALA A 181 -6.24 -2.08 -7.83
C ALA A 181 -5.26 -1.59 -8.90
N ARG A 182 -5.35 -2.13 -10.12
CA ARG A 182 -4.49 -1.78 -11.26
C ARG A 182 -5.24 -0.89 -12.24
N ALA A 183 -4.64 0.23 -12.65
CA ALA A 183 -5.21 1.15 -13.64
C ALA A 183 -4.11 1.86 -14.45
N GLY A 184 -4.43 2.31 -15.66
CA GLY A 184 -3.50 3.06 -16.51
C GLY A 184 -3.41 4.55 -16.17
N SER A 185 -4.42 5.09 -15.49
CA SER A 185 -4.49 6.51 -15.10
C SER A 185 -4.85 6.70 -13.63
N ILE A 186 -4.55 7.89 -13.10
CA ILE A 186 -4.83 8.25 -11.70
C ILE A 186 -6.34 8.38 -11.47
N GLU A 187 -7.06 8.83 -12.49
CA GLU A 187 -8.50 9.00 -12.51
C GLU A 187 -9.22 7.64 -12.46
N GLU A 188 -8.84 6.70 -13.33
CA GLU A 188 -9.39 5.33 -13.31
C GLU A 188 -9.10 4.61 -11.98
N LEU A 189 -7.91 4.85 -11.41
CA LEU A 189 -7.51 4.29 -10.12
C LEU A 189 -8.41 4.80 -8.98
N ALA A 190 -8.80 6.07 -9.02
CA ALA A 190 -9.73 6.64 -8.06
C ALA A 190 -11.10 5.97 -8.18
N ASP A 191 -11.64 5.85 -9.39
CA ASP A 191 -12.93 5.20 -9.64
C ASP A 191 -12.94 3.72 -9.21
N LEU A 192 -11.84 2.99 -9.47
CA LEU A 192 -11.70 1.60 -9.03
C LEU A 192 -11.65 1.48 -7.51
N SER A 193 -10.91 2.36 -6.83
CA SER A 193 -10.84 2.34 -5.37
C SER A 193 -12.21 2.60 -4.72
N GLU A 194 -13.06 3.44 -5.33
CA GLU A 194 -14.42 3.69 -4.86
C GLU A 194 -15.32 2.48 -5.09
N LYS A 195 -15.25 1.85 -6.26
CA LYS A 195 -15.99 0.62 -6.57
C LYS A 195 -15.64 -0.52 -5.59
N ILE A 196 -14.36 -0.69 -5.30
CA ILE A 196 -13.88 -1.70 -4.35
C ILE A 196 -14.36 -1.41 -2.92
N LYS A 197 -14.37 -0.12 -2.53
CA LYS A 197 -14.90 0.28 -1.22
C LYS A 197 -16.40 -0.02 -1.10
N VAL A 198 -17.19 0.19 -2.15
CA VAL A 198 -18.62 -0.19 -2.18
C VAL A 198 -18.79 -1.71 -2.07
N ALA A 199 -17.85 -2.49 -2.60
CA ALA A 199 -17.83 -3.94 -2.45
C ALA A 199 -17.43 -4.42 -1.03
N GLY A 200 -17.08 -3.50 -0.12
CA GLY A 200 -16.81 -3.78 1.29
C GLY A 200 -15.37 -4.18 1.61
N VAL A 201 -14.43 -4.00 0.69
CA VAL A 201 -13.00 -4.29 0.92
C VAL A 201 -12.29 -3.01 1.37
N GLU A 202 -11.71 -3.02 2.56
CA GLU A 202 -11.01 -1.85 3.13
C GLU A 202 -9.51 -1.81 2.84
N ASP A 203 -8.90 -2.98 2.61
CA ASP A 203 -7.47 -3.16 2.34
C ASP A 203 -7.18 -3.17 0.84
N ILE A 204 -6.93 -1.97 0.29
CA ILE A 204 -6.66 -1.74 -1.13
C ILE A 204 -5.23 -1.24 -1.29
N VAL A 205 -4.49 -1.81 -2.23
CA VAL A 205 -3.18 -1.34 -2.66
C VAL A 205 -3.26 -0.86 -4.10
N LEU A 206 -2.71 0.32 -4.38
CA LEU A 206 -2.85 0.97 -5.69
C LEU A 206 -1.66 0.68 -6.59
N ASN A 207 -1.90 0.24 -7.81
CA ASN A 207 -0.88 0.07 -8.83
C ASN A 207 -1.20 0.95 -10.05
N LEU A 208 -0.28 1.82 -10.41
CA LEU A 208 -0.34 2.62 -11.63
C LEU A 208 0.46 1.90 -12.72
N ASP A 209 -0.26 1.36 -13.70
CA ASP A 209 0.30 0.59 -14.79
C ASP A 209 0.62 1.49 -15.97
N THR A 210 1.75 2.18 -15.88
CA THR A 210 2.29 2.98 -16.98
C THR A 210 3.53 2.30 -17.58
N PRO A 211 3.74 2.36 -18.90
CA PRO A 211 4.84 1.66 -19.56
C PRO A 211 6.21 2.30 -19.27
N ASN A 212 6.26 3.59 -18.91
CA ASN A 212 7.50 4.33 -18.70
C ASN A 212 7.79 4.55 -17.22
N LEU A 213 9.06 4.35 -16.82
CA LEU A 213 9.51 4.63 -15.45
C LEU A 213 9.29 6.10 -15.04
N ALA A 214 9.55 7.06 -15.94
CA ALA A 214 9.35 8.48 -15.65
C ALA A 214 7.89 8.78 -15.25
N ASP A 215 6.94 8.20 -15.99
CA ASP A 215 5.51 8.35 -15.75
C ASP A 215 5.09 7.64 -14.46
N LYS A 216 5.66 6.46 -14.16
CA LYS A 216 5.46 5.78 -12.86
C LYS A 216 5.91 6.66 -11.69
N LEU A 217 7.14 7.19 -11.74
CA LEU A 217 7.70 8.03 -10.66
C LEU A 217 6.91 9.34 -10.48
N TYR A 218 6.48 9.93 -11.59
CA TYR A 218 5.61 11.11 -11.57
C TYR A 218 4.24 10.79 -10.98
N GLY A 219 3.62 9.68 -11.39
CA GLY A 219 2.35 9.20 -10.89
C GLY A 219 2.36 8.93 -9.39
N LEU A 220 3.37 8.22 -8.88
CA LEU A 220 3.55 7.97 -7.44
C LEU A 220 3.67 9.27 -6.64
N SER A 221 4.43 10.24 -7.16
CA SER A 221 4.56 11.56 -6.55
C SER A 221 3.22 12.29 -6.51
N ARG A 222 2.43 12.23 -7.60
CA ARG A 222 1.09 12.83 -7.66
C ARG A 222 0.11 12.17 -6.71
N ILE A 223 0.04 10.84 -6.66
CA ILE A 223 -0.80 10.08 -5.73
C ILE A 223 -0.52 10.53 -4.29
N ARG A 224 0.77 10.60 -3.93
CA ARG A 224 1.20 11.02 -2.61
C ARG A 224 0.82 12.47 -2.28
N VAL A 225 1.01 13.39 -3.22
CA VAL A 225 0.61 14.80 -3.08
C VAL A 225 -0.91 14.94 -2.93
N LEU A 226 -1.68 14.22 -3.74
CA LEU A 226 -3.15 14.24 -3.71
C LEU A 226 -3.68 13.67 -2.37
N ALA A 227 -3.12 12.56 -1.90
CA ALA A 227 -3.46 11.97 -0.62
C ALA A 227 -3.12 12.91 0.56
N LEU A 228 -1.91 13.46 0.61
CA LEU A 228 -1.45 14.26 1.75
C LEU A 228 -1.96 15.71 1.74
N LYS A 229 -1.77 16.43 0.62
CA LYS A 229 -2.08 17.86 0.52
C LYS A 229 -3.55 18.10 0.23
N LYS A 230 -4.17 17.31 -0.65
CA LYS A 230 -5.59 17.49 -1.04
C LYS A 230 -6.56 16.59 -0.25
N ALA A 231 -6.05 15.70 0.61
CA ALA A 231 -6.86 14.75 1.38
C ALA A 231 -7.82 13.94 0.49
N PHE A 232 -7.39 13.63 -0.73
CA PHE A 232 -8.20 12.89 -1.68
C PHE A 232 -8.25 11.41 -1.28
N ARG A 233 -9.37 11.02 -0.67
CA ARG A 233 -9.58 9.71 -0.03
C ARG A 233 -9.46 8.50 -0.97
N PRO A 234 -9.92 8.55 -2.24
CA PRO A 234 -9.77 7.42 -3.17
C PRO A 234 -8.30 7.02 -3.39
N LEU A 235 -7.37 7.96 -3.33
CA LEU A 235 -5.93 7.70 -3.46
C LEU A 235 -5.20 7.60 -2.12
N GLY A 236 -5.93 7.55 -1.01
CA GLY A 236 -5.39 7.48 0.36
C GLY A 236 -4.93 6.09 0.77
N TYR A 237 -4.38 5.31 -0.16
CA TYR A 237 -3.95 3.93 0.04
C TYR A 237 -2.46 3.75 -0.30
N PRO A 238 -1.80 2.73 0.26
CA PRO A 238 -0.44 2.37 -0.13
C PRO A 238 -0.35 2.03 -1.62
N THR A 239 0.80 2.32 -2.22
CA THR A 239 1.07 2.02 -3.63
C THR A 239 1.96 0.80 -3.78
N LEU A 240 1.75 0.06 -4.87
CA LEU A 240 2.56 -1.05 -5.33
C LEU A 240 3.11 -0.74 -6.72
N SER A 241 4.33 -1.18 -6.98
CA SER A 241 4.97 -1.02 -8.29
C SER A 241 5.64 -2.32 -8.70
N PHE A 242 5.29 -2.81 -9.88
CA PHE A 242 6.01 -3.89 -10.54
C PHE A 242 7.21 -3.33 -11.29
N VAL A 243 8.36 -3.97 -11.10
CA VAL A 243 9.56 -3.73 -11.90
C VAL A 243 9.51 -4.69 -13.08
N GLY A 244 9.33 -4.16 -14.28
CA GLY A 244 9.17 -4.97 -15.50
C GLY A 244 10.09 -4.53 -16.64
N ASN A 245 10.08 -5.33 -17.71
CA ASN A 245 10.99 -5.20 -18.86
C ASN A 245 10.78 -3.91 -19.69
N GLY A 246 9.76 -3.11 -19.39
CA GLY A 246 9.46 -1.83 -20.04
C GLY A 246 10.00 -0.59 -19.29
N ASP A 247 10.51 -0.73 -18.06
CA ASP A 247 10.89 0.40 -17.20
C ASP A 247 12.24 1.05 -17.56
N GLY A 248 12.67 0.93 -18.82
CA GLY A 248 14.03 1.27 -19.24
C GLY A 248 15.07 0.24 -18.80
N VAL A 249 14.64 -0.93 -18.33
CA VAL A 249 15.50 -2.11 -18.15
C VAL A 249 15.84 -2.62 -19.56
N PRO A 250 17.09 -2.47 -20.06
CA PRO A 250 17.43 -2.99 -21.37
C PRO A 250 17.20 -4.51 -21.38
N ASN A 251 16.56 -5.04 -22.42
CA ASN A 251 16.66 -6.46 -22.75
C ASN A 251 18.15 -6.78 -22.79
N ALA A 252 18.63 -7.66 -21.91
CA ALA A 252 20.03 -8.08 -21.90
C ALA A 252 20.40 -8.63 -23.29
N LYS A 253 21.01 -7.78 -24.13
CA LYS A 253 21.62 -8.17 -25.41
C LYS A 253 23.06 -8.64 -25.25
N PHE A 254 23.51 -8.90 -24.03
CA PHE A 254 24.73 -9.65 -23.76
C PHE A 254 24.34 -10.89 -22.98
N GLY A 255 24.29 -12.01 -23.69
CA GLY A 255 23.52 -13.18 -23.33
C GLY A 255 23.92 -13.83 -22.02
N VAL A 256 22.97 -13.86 -21.08
CA VAL A 256 22.36 -15.06 -20.49
C VAL A 256 20.91 -14.66 -20.20
N GLY A 257 19.92 -15.50 -20.56
CA GLY A 257 18.51 -15.12 -20.61
C GLY A 257 17.91 -14.64 -19.29
N GLY A 258 17.31 -13.43 -19.33
CA GLY A 258 16.53 -12.81 -18.26
C GLY A 258 16.61 -11.27 -18.35
N PRO A 259 15.60 -10.52 -17.89
CA PRO A 259 15.71 -9.07 -17.74
C PRO A 259 16.85 -8.72 -16.79
N ASP A 260 17.72 -7.77 -17.18
CA ASP A 260 18.93 -7.37 -16.43
C ASP A 260 18.63 -7.19 -14.94
N ALA A 261 19.12 -8.12 -14.13
CA ALA A 261 18.84 -8.18 -12.71
C ALA A 261 19.37 -6.93 -11.99
N CYS A 262 20.53 -6.40 -12.42
CA CYS A 262 21.06 -5.12 -11.92
C CYS A 262 20.17 -3.95 -12.32
N GLY A 263 19.65 -3.95 -13.55
CA GLY A 263 18.66 -2.98 -14.03
C GLY A 263 17.39 -2.98 -13.19
N GLN A 264 16.85 -4.16 -12.86
CA GLN A 264 15.71 -4.28 -11.96
C GLN A 264 15.98 -3.68 -10.58
N GLY A 265 17.15 -3.98 -9.99
CA GLY A 265 17.57 -3.41 -8.71
C GLY A 265 17.61 -1.88 -8.74
N ALA A 266 18.19 -1.29 -9.80
CA ALA A 266 18.27 0.17 -9.95
C ALA A 266 16.88 0.82 -10.02
N VAL A 267 15.96 0.23 -10.79
CA VAL A 267 14.57 0.70 -10.91
C VAL A 267 13.84 0.59 -9.58
N ALA A 268 14.02 -0.53 -8.87
CA ALA A 268 13.41 -0.78 -7.57
C ALA A 268 13.81 0.26 -6.52
N VAL A 269 15.09 0.64 -6.49
CA VAL A 269 15.58 1.72 -5.62
C VAL A 269 14.91 3.05 -5.96
N GLY A 270 14.74 3.36 -7.25
CA GLY A 270 14.02 4.55 -7.70
C GLY A 270 12.57 4.60 -7.21
N LEU A 271 11.86 3.48 -7.33
CA LEU A 271 10.47 3.34 -6.89
C LEU A 271 10.32 3.42 -5.36
N ALA A 272 11.21 2.74 -4.63
CA ALA A 272 11.26 2.79 -3.16
C ALA A 272 11.53 4.22 -2.66
N CYS A 273 12.46 4.95 -3.30
CA CYS A 273 12.74 6.35 -3.00
C CYS A 273 11.56 7.28 -3.35
N LYS A 274 10.70 6.90 -4.30
CA LYS A 274 9.56 7.68 -4.79
C LYS A 274 8.22 7.14 -4.30
N HIS A 275 8.11 6.95 -2.99
CA HIS A 275 6.85 6.68 -2.26
C HIS A 275 6.16 5.37 -2.61
N SER A 276 6.82 4.43 -3.30
CA SER A 276 6.27 3.08 -3.45
C SER A 276 6.31 2.35 -2.11
N GLY A 277 5.15 1.89 -1.64
CA GLY A 277 5.03 1.14 -0.40
C GLY A 277 5.41 -0.33 -0.57
N LEU A 278 5.24 -0.87 -1.77
CA LEU A 278 5.52 -2.25 -2.15
C LEU A 278 6.21 -2.25 -3.52
N VAL A 279 7.36 -2.89 -3.61
CA VAL A 279 8.07 -3.08 -4.87
C VAL A 279 8.17 -4.56 -5.16
N VAL A 280 7.72 -4.95 -6.35
CA VAL A 280 7.71 -6.34 -6.79
C VAL A 280 8.80 -6.55 -7.85
N LEU A 281 9.70 -7.50 -7.59
CA LEU A 281 10.82 -7.90 -8.43
C LEU A 281 10.56 -9.27 -9.05
N ASP A 282 11.17 -9.55 -10.20
CA ASP A 282 11.15 -10.90 -10.79
C ASP A 282 12.43 -11.70 -10.53
N THR A 283 13.53 -11.00 -10.25
CA THR A 283 14.79 -11.65 -9.92
C THR A 283 14.80 -12.27 -8.52
N THR A 284 15.47 -13.42 -8.42
CA THR A 284 15.78 -14.12 -7.15
C THR A 284 17.28 -14.12 -6.88
N GLU A 285 18.05 -13.30 -7.60
CA GLU A 285 19.50 -13.21 -7.44
C GLU A 285 19.88 -12.49 -6.14
N PRO A 286 20.69 -13.11 -5.26
CA PRO A 286 21.10 -12.49 -4.00
C PRO A 286 21.86 -11.17 -4.16
N GLY A 287 22.54 -10.96 -5.29
CA GLY A 287 23.33 -9.74 -5.54
C GLY A 287 22.52 -8.48 -5.83
N VAL A 288 21.21 -8.62 -6.09
CA VAL A 288 20.32 -7.50 -6.45
C VAL A 288 19.52 -6.98 -5.25
N LEU A 289 19.37 -7.79 -4.20
CA LEU A 289 18.64 -7.48 -2.97
C LEU A 289 19.50 -6.76 -1.93
#